data_AF-A0A660V9P7-F1
#
_entry.id   AF-A0A660V9P7-F1
#
_cell.length_a   1.000
_cell.length_b   1.000
_cell.length_c   1.000
_cell.angle_alpha   90.00
_cell.angle_beta   90.00
_cell.angle_gamma   90.00
#
_symmetry.space_group_name_H-M   'P 1'
#
loop_
_entity.id
_entity.type
_entity.pdbx_description
1 polymer ?
#
loop_
_entity_poly.entity_id
_entity_poly.type
_entity_poly.pdbx_seq_one_letter_code
_entity_poly.pdbx_strand_id
1 'polypeptide(L)'
;MTQKAIDILKVRWPEVVLVVGLHVAMALLIEDVVAATEGMDARSATPPFWATFLLGMGMILCGILWQMLYLGFLKTAAASGGQLKQPMQLLRSGRPYFWRILLFQMLLGFAVMLLNAVFLNVLGGLIWQGRPIEDLPVWFAQICALAGMLIVLKPMLLVPACVIVYDLSAFAAFGQMRFYRLGQIDGIFKAIAIGFGVIGLSVLPSVLLGTEGQRRYLSSGLYSVATSLVLLILAMMAVLWIQQEFNASAAKASEELRE
;
A
#
# COMPACT_ATOMS: atom_id res chain seq x y z
N MET A 1 14.39 11.97 7.42
CA MET A 1 14.20 10.73 6.61
C MET A 1 13.62 10.97 5.22
N THR A 2 12.63 11.85 5.08
CA THR A 2 11.88 12.07 3.84
C THR A 2 12.78 12.37 2.62
N GLN A 3 13.76 13.27 2.77
CA GLN A 3 14.65 13.65 1.68
C GLN A 3 15.46 12.45 1.15
N LYS A 4 16.05 11.67 2.05
CA LYS A 4 16.83 10.46 1.69
C LYS A 4 15.97 9.44 0.93
N ALA A 5 14.73 9.22 1.37
CA ALA A 5 13.79 8.35 0.67
C ALA A 5 13.51 8.87 -0.75
N ILE A 6 13.22 10.16 -0.90
CA ILE A 6 12.96 10.81 -2.20
C ILE A 6 14.19 10.70 -3.12
N ASP A 7 15.39 10.93 -2.62
CA ASP A 7 16.62 10.89 -3.42
C ASP A 7 16.87 9.47 -3.96
N ILE A 8 16.66 8.44 -3.14
CA ILE A 8 16.74 7.04 -3.59
C ILE A 8 15.69 6.75 -4.66
N LEU A 9 14.44 7.18 -4.46
CA LEU A 9 13.35 6.97 -5.42
C LEU A 9 13.62 7.66 -6.75
N LYS A 10 14.24 8.85 -6.74
CA LYS A 10 14.62 9.59 -7.96
C LYS A 10 15.72 8.86 -8.74
N VAL A 11 16.75 8.37 -8.05
CA VAL A 11 17.84 7.62 -8.72
C VAL A 11 17.31 6.30 -9.27
N ARG A 12 16.43 5.62 -8.51
CA ARG A 12 15.84 4.33 -8.89
C ARG A 12 14.49 4.46 -9.58
N TRP A 13 14.26 5.56 -10.30
CA TRP A 13 12.99 5.84 -10.98
C TRP A 13 12.49 4.72 -11.91
N PRO A 14 13.33 3.94 -12.63
CA PRO A 14 12.82 2.87 -13.49
C PRO A 14 12.12 1.78 -12.69
N GLU A 15 12.63 1.49 -11.49
CA GLU A 15 12.06 0.51 -10.58
C GLU A 15 10.79 1.04 -9.91
N VAL A 16 10.77 2.33 -9.57
CA VAL A 16 9.57 3.01 -9.06
C VAL A 16 8.46 2.97 -10.11
N VAL A 17 8.76 3.28 -11.37
CA VAL A 17 7.78 3.21 -12.47
C VAL A 17 7.26 1.79 -12.66
N LEU A 18 8.11 0.76 -12.55
CA LEU A 18 7.68 -0.62 -12.61
C LEU A 18 6.71 -0.97 -11.48
N VAL A 19 7.06 -0.66 -10.23
CA VAL A 19 6.27 -0.99 -9.05
C VAL A 19 4.95 -0.20 -9.02
N VAL A 20 4.99 1.10 -9.30
CA VAL A 20 3.82 1.98 -9.33
C VAL A 20 2.94 1.65 -10.53
N GLY A 21 3.52 1.47 -11.72
CA GLY A 21 2.78 1.14 -12.92
C GLY A 21 2.02 -0.17 -12.80
N LEU A 22 2.65 -1.19 -12.21
CA LEU A 22 1.99 -2.48 -11.97
C LEU A 22 0.87 -2.37 -10.91
N HIS A 23 1.07 -1.55 -9.85
CA HIS A 23 0.02 -1.28 -8.88
C HIS A 23 -1.19 -0.60 -9.53
N VAL A 24 -0.96 0.44 -10.34
CA VAL A 24 -2.00 1.20 -11.03
C VAL A 24 -2.75 0.32 -12.01
N ALA A 25 -2.05 -0.48 -12.81
CA ALA A 25 -2.67 -1.43 -13.74
C ALA A 25 -3.57 -2.43 -12.99
N MET A 26 -3.13 -2.94 -11.84
CA MET A 26 -3.92 -3.83 -11.00
C MET A 26 -5.14 -3.12 -10.39
N ALA A 27 -4.98 -1.90 -9.91
CA ALA A 27 -6.08 -1.12 -9.33
C ALA A 27 -7.18 -0.84 -10.37
N LEU A 28 -6.80 -0.43 -11.58
CA LEU A 28 -7.74 -0.22 -12.69
C LEU A 28 -8.43 -1.53 -13.10
N LEU A 29 -7.69 -2.64 -13.16
CA LEU A 29 -8.26 -3.95 -13.48
C LEU A 29 -9.29 -4.40 -12.43
N ILE A 30 -9.00 -4.21 -11.15
CA ILE A 30 -9.94 -4.51 -10.06
C ILE A 30 -11.20 -3.64 -10.19
N GLU A 31 -11.03 -2.36 -10.49
CA GLU A 31 -12.15 -1.43 -10.68
C GLU A 31 -13.04 -1.85 -11.86
N ASP A 32 -12.45 -2.25 -12.99
CA ASP A 32 -13.18 -2.76 -14.14
C ASP A 32 -13.95 -4.05 -13.80
N VAL A 33 -13.34 -4.96 -13.03
CA VAL A 33 -14.00 -6.20 -12.59
C VAL A 33 -15.19 -5.90 -11.68
N VAL A 34 -15.02 -4.99 -10.71
CA VAL A 34 -16.11 -4.59 -9.79
C VAL A 34 -17.25 -3.95 -10.57
N ALA A 35 -16.93 -2.99 -11.46
CA ALA A 35 -17.94 -2.34 -12.29
C ALA A 35 -18.67 -3.31 -13.21
N ALA A 36 -17.96 -4.30 -13.77
CA ALA A 36 -18.57 -5.35 -14.56
C ALA A 36 -19.51 -6.21 -13.72
N THR A 37 -19.17 -6.54 -12.47
CA THR A 37 -20.05 -7.34 -11.59
C THR A 37 -21.27 -6.58 -11.09
N GLU A 38 -21.17 -5.28 -10.86
CA GLU A 38 -22.28 -4.43 -10.41
C GLU A 38 -23.25 -4.06 -11.56
N GLY A 39 -22.73 -3.90 -12.77
CA GLY A 39 -23.51 -3.58 -13.97
C GLY A 39 -24.21 -4.78 -14.63
N MET A 40 -24.07 -5.98 -14.07
CA MET A 40 -24.74 -7.17 -14.58
C MET A 40 -26.21 -7.20 -14.14
N ASP A 41 -27.04 -6.43 -14.85
CA ASP A 41 -28.46 -6.72 -14.93
C ASP A 41 -28.63 -8.19 -15.35
N ALA A 42 -29.68 -8.86 -14.83
CA ALA A 42 -30.03 -10.27 -15.06
C ALA A 42 -30.25 -10.67 -16.55
N ARG A 43 -29.99 -9.76 -17.49
CA ARG A 43 -30.07 -9.92 -18.95
C ARG A 43 -28.71 -9.93 -19.65
N SER A 44 -27.63 -9.58 -18.96
CA SER A 44 -26.27 -9.67 -19.50
C SER A 44 -25.76 -11.12 -19.36
N ALA A 45 -25.27 -11.70 -20.45
CA ALA A 45 -24.74 -13.06 -20.43
C ALA A 45 -23.58 -13.12 -19.44
N THR A 46 -23.77 -13.84 -18.33
CA THR A 46 -22.72 -14.04 -17.34
C THR A 46 -21.50 -14.63 -18.02
N PRO A 47 -20.29 -14.04 -17.85
CA PRO A 47 -19.10 -14.62 -18.44
C PRO A 47 -18.97 -16.06 -17.97
N PRO A 48 -18.53 -16.99 -18.85
CA PRO A 48 -18.43 -18.38 -18.49
C PRO A 48 -17.50 -18.52 -17.29
N PHE A 49 -17.83 -19.44 -16.38
CA PHE A 49 -17.08 -19.67 -15.13
C PHE A 49 -15.56 -19.70 -15.33
N TRP A 50 -15.08 -20.36 -16.39
CA TRP A 50 -13.66 -20.44 -16.73
C TRP A 50 -13.01 -19.09 -17.02
N ALA A 51 -13.71 -18.15 -17.66
CA ALA A 51 -13.18 -16.81 -17.92
C ALA A 51 -13.01 -16.04 -16.61
N THR A 52 -14.01 -16.08 -15.72
CA THR A 52 -13.95 -15.44 -14.41
C THR A 52 -12.89 -16.08 -13.51
N PHE A 53 -12.76 -17.41 -13.56
CA PHE A 53 -11.72 -18.15 -12.82
C PHE A 53 -10.31 -17.77 -13.29
N LEU A 54 -10.07 -17.76 -14.61
CA LEU A 54 -8.77 -17.38 -15.18
C LEU A 54 -8.42 -15.92 -14.87
N LEU A 55 -9.41 -15.02 -14.93
CA LEU A 55 -9.24 -13.63 -14.56
C LEU A 55 -8.86 -13.48 -13.08
N GLY A 56 -9.56 -14.17 -12.18
CA GLY A 56 -9.24 -14.20 -10.75
C GLY A 56 -7.83 -14.73 -10.47
N MET A 57 -7.46 -15.85 -11.10
CA MET A 57 -6.12 -16.43 -10.98
C MET A 57 -5.05 -15.47 -11.52
N GLY A 58 -5.30 -14.80 -12.65
CA GLY A 58 -4.42 -13.80 -13.22
C GLY A 58 -4.21 -12.60 -12.31
N MET A 59 -5.27 -12.09 -11.69
CA MET A 59 -5.19 -11.01 -10.70
C MET A 59 -4.38 -11.41 -9.47
N ILE A 60 -4.60 -12.61 -8.93
CA ILE A 60 -3.82 -13.13 -7.80
C ILE A 60 -2.34 -13.21 -8.17
N LEU A 61 -2.02 -13.78 -9.33
CA LEU A 61 -0.65 -13.92 -9.79
C LEU A 61 0.03 -12.55 -10.01
N CYS A 62 -0.70 -11.59 -10.58
CA CYS A 62 -0.23 -10.21 -10.73
C CYS A 62 0.05 -9.56 -9.38
N GLY A 63 -0.86 -9.72 -8.41
CA GLY A 63 -0.69 -9.21 -7.04
C GLY A 63 0.51 -9.83 -6.32
N ILE A 64 0.75 -11.13 -6.50
CA ILE A 64 1.94 -11.82 -5.97
C ILE A 64 3.21 -11.22 -6.57
N LEU A 65 3.27 -11.08 -7.90
CA LEU A 65 4.43 -10.52 -8.59
C LEU A 65 4.70 -9.08 -8.16
N TRP A 66 3.64 -8.27 -8.07
CA TRP A 66 3.72 -6.89 -7.60
C TRP A 66 4.28 -6.81 -6.17
N GLN A 67 3.72 -7.59 -5.25
CA GLN A 67 4.15 -7.58 -3.85
C GLN A 67 5.61 -8.06 -3.71
N MET A 68 6.03 -9.06 -4.49
CA MET A 68 7.44 -9.51 -4.50
C MET A 68 8.38 -8.43 -5.04
N LEU A 69 8.01 -7.74 -6.13
CA LEU A 69 8.79 -6.62 -6.67
C LEU A 69 8.88 -5.48 -5.66
N TYR A 70 7.76 -5.12 -5.04
CA TYR A 70 7.68 -4.06 -4.03
C TYR A 70 8.58 -4.35 -2.82
N LEU A 71 8.50 -5.54 -2.23
CA LEU A 71 9.34 -5.91 -1.10
C LEU A 71 10.82 -6.03 -1.48
N GLY A 72 11.11 -6.56 -2.67
CA GLY A 72 12.46 -6.61 -3.23
C GLY A 72 13.07 -5.23 -3.44
N PHE A 73 12.27 -4.29 -3.93
CA PHE A 73 12.63 -2.89 -4.08
C PHE A 73 12.99 -2.25 -2.74
N LEU A 74 12.11 -2.37 -1.74
CA LEU A 74 12.35 -1.83 -0.39
C LEU A 74 13.63 -2.38 0.24
N LYS A 75 13.84 -3.70 0.19
CA LYS A 75 15.05 -4.35 0.71
C LYS A 75 16.32 -3.83 0.02
N THR A 76 16.32 -3.87 -1.31
CA THR A 76 17.52 -3.47 -2.08
C THR A 76 17.80 -1.98 -1.94
N ALA A 77 16.77 -1.14 -1.78
CA ALA A 77 16.92 0.29 -1.56
C ALA A 77 17.55 0.59 -0.20
N ALA A 78 17.16 -0.16 0.82
CA ALA A 78 17.72 -0.03 2.16
C ALA A 78 19.18 -0.47 2.22
N ALA A 79 19.52 -1.58 1.57
CA ALA A 79 20.87 -2.16 1.61
C ALA A 79 21.86 -1.51 0.63
N SER A 80 21.44 -1.19 -0.60
CA SER A 80 22.31 -0.73 -1.67
C SER A 80 22.09 0.74 -2.06
N GLY A 81 21.21 1.46 -1.37
CA GLY A 81 20.94 2.87 -1.61
C GLY A 81 20.46 3.14 -3.04
N GLY A 82 21.22 3.94 -3.79
CA GLY A 82 20.88 4.35 -5.16
C GLY A 82 21.25 3.37 -6.28
N GLN A 83 21.78 2.18 -5.98
CA GLN A 83 22.15 1.24 -7.05
C GLN A 83 20.92 0.66 -7.75
N LEU A 84 20.87 0.81 -9.08
CA LEU A 84 19.84 0.19 -9.91
C LEU A 84 19.94 -1.34 -9.88
N LYS A 85 18.79 -1.99 -9.83
CA LYS A 85 18.67 -3.46 -9.86
C LYS A 85 17.74 -3.89 -10.99
N GLN A 86 18.04 -5.05 -11.57
CA GLN A 86 17.19 -5.63 -12.60
C GLN A 86 15.90 -6.20 -11.97
N PRO A 87 14.75 -6.21 -12.69
CA PRO A 87 13.48 -6.71 -12.16
C PRO A 87 13.57 -8.13 -11.58
N MET A 88 14.33 -9.01 -12.24
CA MET A 88 14.54 -10.38 -11.76
C MET A 88 15.29 -10.44 -10.42
N GLN A 89 16.23 -9.50 -10.17
CA GLN A 89 16.92 -9.39 -8.89
C GLN A 89 15.97 -8.90 -7.79
N LEU A 90 15.06 -7.98 -8.11
CA LEU A 90 14.02 -7.52 -7.18
C LEU A 90 13.10 -8.67 -6.79
N LEU A 91 12.58 -9.43 -7.76
CA LEU A 91 11.74 -10.61 -7.50
C LEU A 91 12.45 -11.63 -6.61
N ARG A 92 13.70 -11.98 -6.94
CA ARG A 92 14.50 -12.93 -6.14
C ARG A 92 14.71 -12.43 -4.71
N SER A 93 14.96 -11.13 -4.54
CA SER A 93 15.19 -10.52 -3.24
C SER A 93 13.92 -10.42 -2.40
N GLY A 94 12.77 -10.17 -3.02
CA GLY A 94 11.48 -10.01 -2.34
C GLY A 94 10.75 -11.32 -2.04
N ARG A 95 10.96 -12.37 -2.83
CA ARG A 95 10.32 -13.69 -2.68
C ARG A 95 10.31 -14.25 -1.24
N PRO A 96 11.43 -14.29 -0.48
CA PRO A 96 11.39 -14.84 0.87
C PRO A 96 10.55 -13.99 1.84
N TYR A 97 10.54 -12.66 1.68
CA TYR A 97 9.77 -11.76 2.53
C TYR A 97 8.28 -11.79 2.22
N PHE A 98 7.92 -11.96 0.95
CA PHE A 98 6.54 -12.13 0.52
C PHE A 98 5.84 -13.22 1.33
N TRP A 99 6.41 -14.43 1.38
CA TRP A 99 5.80 -15.55 2.09
C TRP A 99 5.72 -15.34 3.61
N ARG A 100 6.65 -14.58 4.19
CA ARG A 100 6.64 -14.25 5.62
C ARG A 100 5.58 -13.22 6.00
N ILE A 101 5.21 -12.33 5.07
CA ILE A 101 4.27 -11.21 5.30
C ILE A 101 2.86 -11.53 4.76
N LEU A 102 2.72 -12.44 3.80
CA LEU A 102 1.46 -12.70 3.08
C LEU A 102 0.24 -12.83 4.00
N LEU A 103 0.30 -13.74 4.97
CA LEU A 103 -0.80 -13.97 5.91
C LEU A 103 -1.11 -12.71 6.73
N PHE A 104 -0.08 -12.00 7.20
CA PHE A 104 -0.24 -10.76 7.95
C PHE A 104 -0.88 -9.66 7.08
N GLN A 105 -0.47 -9.55 5.82
CA GLN A 105 -1.04 -8.59 4.87
C GLN A 105 -2.51 -8.89 4.58
N MET A 106 -2.88 -10.18 4.44
CA MET A 106 -4.28 -10.60 4.30
C MET A 106 -5.11 -10.21 5.52
N LEU A 107 -4.60 -10.47 6.73
CA LEU A 107 -5.27 -10.07 7.98
C LEU A 107 -5.42 -8.55 8.09
N LEU A 108 -4.39 -7.79 7.69
CA LEU A 108 -4.42 -6.33 7.72
C LEU A 108 -5.40 -5.77 6.68
N GLY A 109 -5.45 -6.36 5.48
CA GLY A 109 -6.45 -6.03 4.46
C GLY A 109 -7.87 -6.30 4.94
N PHE A 110 -8.10 -7.46 5.58
CA PHE A 110 -9.39 -7.77 6.21
C PHE A 110 -9.75 -6.76 7.32
N ALA A 111 -8.78 -6.37 8.15
CA ALA A 111 -9.00 -5.36 9.18
C ALA A 111 -9.39 -3.99 8.58
N VAL A 112 -8.79 -3.57 7.48
CA VAL A 112 -9.18 -2.35 6.76
C VAL A 112 -10.61 -2.46 6.22
N MET A 113 -10.95 -3.58 5.58
CA MET A 113 -12.31 -3.80 5.08
C MET A 113 -13.33 -3.77 6.22
N LEU A 114 -13.04 -4.41 7.34
CA LEU A 114 -13.89 -4.41 8.54
C LEU A 114 -14.04 -2.99 9.10
N LEU A 115 -12.95 -2.24 9.27
CA LEU A 115 -12.98 -0.86 9.76
C LEU A 115 -13.80 0.04 8.84
N ASN A 116 -13.62 -0.08 7.52
CA ASN A 116 -14.37 0.69 6.54
C ASN A 116 -15.86 0.34 6.59
N ALA A 117 -16.21 -0.94 6.69
CA ALA A 117 -17.59 -1.37 6.84
C ALA A 117 -18.21 -0.82 8.13
N VAL A 118 -17.49 -0.87 9.25
CA VAL A 118 -17.93 -0.31 10.53
C VAL A 118 -18.13 1.21 10.43
N PHE A 119 -17.19 1.94 9.84
CA PHE A 119 -17.33 3.39 9.67
C PHE A 119 -18.51 3.76 8.78
N LEU A 120 -18.67 3.10 7.63
CA LEU A 120 -19.79 3.36 6.73
C LEU A 120 -21.13 3.08 7.41
N ASN A 121 -21.28 1.96 8.12
CA ASN A 121 -22.54 1.59 8.75
C ASN A 121 -22.85 2.44 10.00
N VAL A 122 -21.87 2.64 10.88
CA VAL A 122 -22.08 3.36 12.14
C VAL A 122 -22.16 4.87 11.90
N LEU A 123 -21.17 5.46 11.23
CA LEU A 123 -21.15 6.90 10.99
C LEU A 123 -22.20 7.29 9.94
N GLY A 124 -22.39 6.49 8.89
CA GLY A 124 -23.46 6.70 7.91
C GLY A 124 -24.85 6.59 8.55
N GLY A 125 -25.08 5.57 9.39
CA GLY A 125 -26.32 5.41 10.13
C GLY A 125 -26.62 6.57 11.10
N LEU A 126 -25.60 7.08 11.80
CA LEU A 126 -25.73 8.20 12.74
C LEU A 126 -25.97 9.54 12.03
N ILE A 127 -25.21 9.84 10.97
CA ILE A 127 -25.23 11.15 10.32
C ILE A 127 -26.38 11.25 9.29
N TRP A 128 -26.65 10.17 8.56
CA TRP A 128 -27.68 10.12 7.50
C TRP A 128 -28.93 9.33 7.89
N GLN A 129 -29.15 9.07 9.18
CA GLN A 129 -30.39 8.50 9.74
C GLN A 129 -30.83 7.18 9.08
N GLY A 130 -29.89 6.31 8.74
CA GLY A 130 -30.19 4.99 8.17
C GLY A 130 -30.62 4.99 6.70
N ARG A 131 -30.29 6.04 5.93
CA ARG A 131 -30.36 5.95 4.45
C ARG A 131 -29.51 4.78 3.93
N PRO A 132 -29.92 4.15 2.82
CA PRO A 132 -29.15 3.06 2.22
C PRO A 132 -27.73 3.55 1.86
N ILE A 133 -26.76 2.64 1.95
CA ILE A 133 -25.33 2.93 1.74
C ILE A 133 -25.08 3.50 0.35
N GLU A 134 -25.91 3.13 -0.63
CA GLU A 134 -25.89 3.60 -2.02
C GLU A 134 -26.13 5.11 -2.15
N ASP A 135 -26.85 5.72 -1.21
CA ASP A 135 -27.14 7.16 -1.20
C ASP A 135 -26.04 7.99 -0.50
N LEU A 136 -25.02 7.33 0.07
CA LEU A 136 -23.96 8.05 0.78
C LEU A 136 -23.06 8.80 -0.22
N PRO A 137 -22.68 10.06 0.09
CA PRO A 137 -21.78 10.80 -0.77
C PRO A 137 -20.44 10.09 -0.95
N VAL A 138 -19.93 10.05 -2.19
CA VAL A 138 -18.64 9.40 -2.51
C VAL A 138 -17.49 9.94 -1.66
N TRP A 139 -17.47 11.25 -1.39
CA TRP A 139 -16.45 11.87 -0.55
C TRP A 139 -16.47 11.35 0.90
N PHE A 140 -17.64 10.98 1.43
CA PHE A 140 -17.78 10.46 2.79
C PHE A 140 -17.19 9.04 2.89
N ALA A 141 -17.46 8.20 1.89
CA ALA A 141 -16.89 6.86 1.80
C ALA A 141 -15.35 6.92 1.73
N GLN A 142 -14.79 7.89 1.02
CA GLN A 142 -13.35 8.10 0.93
C GLN A 142 -12.74 8.55 2.25
N ILE A 143 -13.38 9.46 3.00
CA ILE A 143 -12.91 9.84 4.33
C ILE A 143 -12.90 8.63 5.27
N CYS A 144 -13.95 7.81 5.23
CA CYS A 144 -14.00 6.57 6.01
C CYS A 144 -12.86 5.62 5.62
N ALA A 145 -12.58 5.46 4.32
CA ALA A 145 -11.49 4.64 3.82
C ALA A 145 -10.11 5.15 4.28
N LEU A 146 -9.88 6.46 4.20
CA LEU A 146 -8.63 7.08 4.67
C LEU A 146 -8.48 6.97 6.19
N ALA A 147 -9.57 7.11 6.95
CA ALA A 147 -9.57 6.93 8.41
C ALA A 147 -9.23 5.48 8.79
N GLY A 148 -9.85 4.49 8.13
CA GLY A 148 -9.52 3.08 8.31
C GLY A 148 -8.05 2.79 8.00
N MET A 149 -7.54 3.36 6.91
CA MET A 149 -6.14 3.24 6.54
C MET A 149 -5.19 3.86 7.56
N LEU A 150 -5.51 5.03 8.11
CA LEU A 150 -4.70 5.70 9.13
C LEU A 150 -4.55 4.88 10.41
N ILE A 151 -5.61 4.17 10.83
CA ILE A 151 -5.59 3.30 12.01
C ILE A 151 -4.61 2.15 11.84
N VAL A 152 -4.60 1.51 10.66
CA VAL A 152 -3.71 0.38 10.36
C VAL A 152 -2.35 0.82 9.78
N LEU A 153 -2.14 2.12 9.56
CA LEU A 153 -0.94 2.63 8.89
C LEU A 153 0.33 2.22 9.64
N LYS A 154 0.29 2.24 10.98
CA LYS A 154 1.44 1.86 11.81
C LYS A 154 1.88 0.41 11.53
N PRO A 155 1.03 -0.63 11.70
CA PRO A 155 1.42 -1.99 11.37
C PRO A 155 1.72 -2.19 9.89
N MET A 156 1.04 -1.48 8.99
CA MET A 156 1.27 -1.56 7.55
C MET A 156 2.69 -1.10 7.16
N LEU A 157 3.24 -0.08 7.83
CA LEU A 157 4.58 0.44 7.53
C LEU A 157 5.69 -0.29 8.30
N LEU A 158 5.50 -0.51 9.59
CA LEU A 158 6.58 -0.99 10.47
C LEU A 158 6.78 -2.50 10.39
N VAL A 159 5.73 -3.31 10.22
CA VAL A 159 5.89 -4.77 10.18
C VAL A 159 6.72 -5.21 8.96
N PRO A 160 6.42 -4.76 7.73
CA PRO A 160 7.26 -5.09 6.58
C PRO A 160 8.70 -4.57 6.74
N ALA A 161 8.87 -3.38 7.32
CA ALA A 161 10.20 -2.82 7.57
C ALA A 161 11.04 -3.68 8.53
N CYS A 162 10.46 -4.09 9.66
CA CYS A 162 11.12 -4.98 10.61
C CYS A 162 11.41 -6.36 10.01
N VAL A 163 10.48 -6.94 9.25
CA VAL A 163 10.68 -8.24 8.58
C VAL A 163 11.82 -8.17 7.55
N ILE A 164 11.91 -7.09 6.79
CA ILE A 164 12.97 -6.90 5.78
C ILE A 164 14.35 -6.75 6.43
N VAL A 165 14.46 -5.96 7.50
CA VAL A 165 15.75 -5.58 8.09
C VAL A 165 16.26 -6.63 9.09
N TYR A 166 15.40 -7.10 10.00
CA TYR A 166 15.78 -8.06 11.05
C TYR A 166 15.60 -9.52 10.62
N ASP A 167 15.08 -9.77 9.41
CA ASP A 167 14.79 -11.11 8.88
C ASP A 167 13.83 -11.95 9.76
N LEU A 168 12.90 -11.29 10.46
CA LEU A 168 11.94 -11.91 11.38
C LEU A 168 10.65 -12.38 10.68
N SER A 169 9.85 -13.19 11.38
CA SER A 169 8.47 -13.49 10.97
C SER A 169 7.56 -12.28 11.19
N ALA A 170 6.49 -12.13 10.39
CA ALA A 170 5.61 -10.96 10.48
C ALA A 170 4.92 -10.80 11.85
N PHE A 171 4.53 -11.89 12.51
CA PHE A 171 3.94 -11.82 13.85
C PHE A 171 4.96 -11.42 14.93
N ALA A 172 6.21 -11.90 14.83
CA ALA A 172 7.28 -11.46 15.72
C ALA A 172 7.58 -9.97 15.53
N ALA A 173 7.63 -9.52 14.28
CA ALA A 173 7.78 -8.11 13.92
C ALA A 173 6.61 -7.25 14.44
N PHE A 174 5.37 -7.75 14.37
CA PHE A 174 4.21 -7.07 14.95
C PHE A 174 4.34 -6.90 16.48
N GLY A 175 4.83 -7.92 17.19
CA GLY A 175 5.14 -7.82 18.61
C GLY A 175 6.23 -6.77 18.91
N GLN A 176 7.30 -6.75 18.10
CA GLN A 176 8.40 -5.79 18.24
C GLN A 176 8.00 -4.34 17.89
N MET A 177 7.00 -4.17 17.02
CA MET A 177 6.49 -2.85 16.63
C MET A 177 6.09 -1.98 17.83
N ARG A 178 5.74 -2.57 18.98
CA ARG A 178 5.40 -1.82 20.21
C ARG A 178 6.55 -0.94 20.70
N PHE A 179 7.80 -1.33 20.44
CA PHE A 179 8.99 -0.58 20.85
C PHE A 179 9.31 0.57 19.91
N TYR A 180 8.80 0.52 18.68
CA TYR A 180 9.01 1.55 17.66
C TYR A 180 7.82 2.51 17.62
N ARG A 181 8.11 3.81 17.70
CA ARG A 181 7.10 4.87 17.57
C ARG A 181 7.28 5.55 16.22
N LEU A 182 6.19 5.71 15.45
CA LEU A 182 6.24 6.44 14.17
C LEU A 182 6.84 7.84 14.37
N GLY A 183 6.55 8.50 15.50
CA GLY A 183 7.11 9.82 15.81
C GLY A 183 8.64 9.90 15.93
N GLN A 184 9.35 8.77 16.03
CA GLN A 184 10.81 8.74 16.00
C GLN A 184 11.37 8.82 14.56
N ILE A 185 10.52 8.64 13.54
CA ILE A 185 10.93 8.74 12.14
C ILE A 185 10.84 10.22 11.73
N ASP A 186 12.01 10.85 11.52
CA ASP A 186 12.09 12.28 11.18
C ASP A 186 11.25 12.66 9.96
N GLY A 187 10.24 13.50 10.21
CA GLY A 187 9.36 14.06 9.19
C GLY A 187 8.22 13.14 8.75
N ILE A 188 8.01 11.98 9.38
CA ILE A 188 6.96 11.04 8.94
C ILE A 188 5.56 11.61 9.07
N PHE A 189 5.23 12.32 10.16
CA PHE A 189 3.88 12.89 10.32
C PHE A 189 3.60 13.98 9.30
N LYS A 190 4.61 14.78 8.94
CA LYS A 190 4.50 15.74 7.83
C LYS A 190 4.29 15.01 6.51
N ALA A 191 5.03 13.94 6.25
CA ALA A 191 4.87 13.12 5.05
C ALA A 191 3.50 12.43 4.98
N ILE A 192 2.97 11.96 6.11
CA ILE A 192 1.62 11.38 6.21
C ILE A 192 0.58 12.46 5.91
N ALA A 193 0.65 13.61 6.58
CA ALA A 193 -0.30 14.71 6.38
C ALA A 193 -0.32 15.20 4.92
N ILE A 194 0.86 15.46 4.35
CA ILE A 194 1.00 15.88 2.95
C ILE A 194 0.53 14.76 2.01
N GLY A 195 0.95 13.52 2.25
CA GLY A 195 0.64 12.37 1.41
C GLY A 195 -0.86 12.07 1.36
N PHE A 196 -1.53 12.01 2.51
CA PHE A 196 -2.98 11.83 2.57
C PHE A 196 -3.73 13.05 1.99
N GLY A 197 -3.20 14.27 2.14
CA GLY A 197 -3.71 15.45 1.45
C GLY A 197 -3.64 15.32 -0.07
N VAL A 198 -2.52 14.83 -0.62
CA VAL A 198 -2.35 14.56 -2.05
C VAL A 198 -3.32 13.47 -2.53
N ILE A 199 -3.49 12.39 -1.76
CA ILE A 199 -4.47 11.35 -2.08
C ILE A 199 -5.89 11.94 -2.11
N GLY A 200 -6.29 12.73 -1.12
CA GLY A 200 -7.59 13.39 -1.10
C GLY A 200 -7.80 14.34 -2.28
N LEU A 201 -6.78 15.16 -2.62
CA LEU A 201 -6.84 16.07 -3.77
C LEU A 201 -6.89 15.33 -5.11
N SER A 202 -6.29 14.13 -5.20
CA SER A 202 -6.30 13.32 -6.43
C SER A 202 -7.69 12.80 -6.82
N VAL A 203 -8.68 12.94 -5.94
CA VAL A 203 -10.09 12.66 -6.22
C VAL A 203 -10.80 13.82 -6.93
N LEU A 204 -10.35 15.07 -6.78
CA LEU A 204 -11.01 16.23 -7.38
C LEU A 204 -11.32 16.08 -8.88
N PRO A 205 -10.45 15.47 -9.71
CA PRO A 205 -10.76 15.18 -11.11
C PRO A 205 -12.05 14.37 -11.30
N SER A 206 -12.33 13.37 -10.46
CA SER A 206 -13.55 12.56 -10.59
C SER A 206 -14.81 13.34 -10.22
N VAL A 207 -14.69 14.30 -9.29
CA VAL A 207 -15.79 15.19 -8.90
C VAL A 207 -16.08 16.26 -9.97
N LEU A 208 -15.03 16.77 -10.62
CA LEU A 208 -15.14 17.88 -11.59
C LEU A 208 -15.44 17.42 -13.02
N LEU A 209 -14.90 16.28 -13.45
CA LEU A 209 -14.94 15.84 -14.86
C LEU A 209 -16.01 14.77 -15.15
N GLY A 210 -16.66 14.27 -14.09
CA GLY A 210 -17.59 13.14 -14.14
C GLY A 210 -16.88 11.78 -14.18
N THR A 211 -17.62 10.72 -13.87
CA THR A 211 -17.10 9.35 -13.72
C THR A 211 -17.33 8.46 -14.94
N GLU A 212 -17.66 9.04 -16.10
CA GLU A 212 -18.01 8.28 -17.30
C GLU A 212 -16.88 8.17 -18.34
N GLY A 213 -16.82 7.01 -19.00
CA GLY A 213 -15.94 6.75 -20.14
C GLY A 213 -14.45 6.91 -19.83
N GLN A 214 -13.70 7.50 -20.77
CA GLN A 214 -12.24 7.66 -20.66
C GLN A 214 -11.78 8.54 -19.48
N ARG A 215 -12.65 9.43 -18.98
CA ARG A 215 -12.34 10.34 -17.87
C ARG A 215 -12.23 9.59 -16.55
N ARG A 216 -12.99 8.49 -16.40
CA ARG A 216 -12.89 7.56 -15.28
C ARG A 216 -11.47 7.04 -15.13
N TYR A 217 -10.92 6.46 -16.20
CA TYR A 217 -9.56 5.91 -16.20
C TYR A 217 -8.48 6.94 -15.85
N LEU A 218 -8.64 8.19 -16.30
CA LEU A 218 -7.71 9.26 -15.94
C LEU A 218 -7.79 9.59 -14.44
N SER A 219 -8.99 9.74 -13.90
CA SER A 219 -9.19 10.06 -12.49
C SER A 219 -8.75 8.92 -11.55
N SER A 220 -9.18 7.68 -11.83
CA SER A 220 -8.79 6.49 -11.07
C SER A 220 -7.30 6.19 -11.19
N GLY A 221 -6.73 6.42 -12.38
CA GLY A 221 -5.30 6.29 -12.62
C GLY A 221 -4.48 7.28 -11.79
N LEU A 222 -4.86 8.57 -11.80
CA LEU A 222 -4.21 9.60 -10.98
C LEU A 222 -4.31 9.29 -9.48
N TYR A 223 -5.49 8.88 -9.01
CA TYR A 223 -5.70 8.47 -7.62
C TYR A 223 -4.81 7.28 -7.24
N SER A 224 -4.72 6.27 -8.11
CA SER A 224 -3.90 5.08 -7.89
C SER A 224 -2.41 5.41 -7.89
N VAL A 225 -1.96 6.29 -8.80
CA VAL A 225 -0.56 6.78 -8.84
C VAL A 225 -0.22 7.53 -7.55
N ALA A 226 -1.07 8.47 -7.15
CA ALA A 226 -0.90 9.25 -5.93
C ALA A 226 -0.81 8.33 -4.69
N THR A 227 -1.76 7.42 -4.55
CA THR A 227 -1.80 6.43 -3.46
C THR A 227 -0.54 5.57 -3.46
N SER A 228 -0.16 5.02 -4.62
CA SER A 228 1.02 4.17 -4.75
C SER A 228 2.31 4.89 -4.36
N LEU A 229 2.50 6.12 -4.83
CA LEU A 229 3.72 6.90 -4.55
C LEU A 229 3.80 7.30 -3.09
N VAL A 230 2.70 7.77 -2.51
CA VAL A 230 2.64 8.16 -1.09
C VAL A 230 2.97 6.97 -0.19
N LEU A 231 2.35 5.82 -0.42
CA LEU A 231 2.62 4.62 0.37
C LEU A 231 4.05 4.12 0.18
N LEU A 232 4.58 4.16 -1.05
CA LEU A 232 5.96 3.78 -1.31
C LEU A 232 6.96 4.68 -0.58
N ILE A 233 6.74 6.00 -0.57
CA ILE A 233 7.57 6.96 0.17
C ILE A 233 7.53 6.66 1.67
N LEU A 234 6.33 6.48 2.24
CA LEU A 234 6.15 6.20 3.66
C LEU A 234 6.81 4.88 4.06
N ALA A 235 6.66 3.83 3.24
CA ALA A 235 7.30 2.55 3.47
C ALA A 235 8.82 2.64 3.37
N MET A 236 9.34 3.38 2.38
CA MET A 236 10.77 3.63 2.24
C MET A 236 11.33 4.35 3.47
N MET A 237 10.63 5.37 3.97
CA MET A 237 11.03 6.06 5.21
C MET A 237 11.09 5.10 6.41
N ALA A 238 10.08 4.23 6.56
CA ALA A 238 10.04 3.25 7.64
C ALA A 238 11.18 2.24 7.55
N VAL A 239 11.44 1.67 6.36
CA VAL A 239 12.52 0.70 6.14
C VAL A 239 13.88 1.34 6.39
N LEU A 240 14.14 2.53 5.85
CA LEU A 240 15.41 3.24 6.04
C LEU A 240 15.68 3.58 7.51
N TRP A 241 14.64 3.96 8.26
CA TRP A 241 14.77 4.23 9.68
C TRP A 241 15.05 2.96 10.48
N ILE A 242 14.31 1.88 10.24
CA ILE A 242 14.57 0.59 10.89
C ILE A 242 15.99 0.10 10.58
N GLN A 243 16.46 0.27 9.33
CA GLN A 243 17.83 -0.08 8.95
C GLN A 243 18.88 0.73 9.72
N GLN A 244 18.63 2.02 9.98
CA GLN A 244 19.53 2.83 10.79
C GLN A 244 19.58 2.34 12.25
N GLU A 245 18.44 2.02 12.83
CA GLU A 245 18.37 1.52 14.20
C GLU A 245 19.08 0.16 14.36
N PHE A 246 18.92 -0.72 13.37
CA PHE A 246 19.64 -1.99 13.31
C PHE A 246 21.16 -1.76 13.28
N ASN A 247 21.64 -0.88 12.40
CA ASN A 247 23.07 -0.59 12.28
C ASN A 247 23.63 0.04 13.56
N ALA A 248 22.88 0.93 14.22
CA ALA A 248 23.28 1.56 15.47
C ALA A 248 23.38 0.53 16.62
N SER A 249 22.42 -0.41 16.68
CA SER A 249 22.43 -1.49 17.67
C SER A 249 23.60 -2.46 17.45
N ALA A 250 23.89 -2.81 16.20
CA ALA A 250 25.01 -3.67 15.84
C ALA A 250 26.38 -3.02 16.16
N ALA A 251 26.52 -1.71 15.94
CA ALA A 251 27.73 -0.96 16.27
C ALA A 251 28.01 -0.99 17.79
N LYS A 252 27.00 -0.70 18.62
CA LYS A 252 27.12 -0.74 20.09
C LYS A 252 27.53 -2.11 20.61
N ALA A 253 26.89 -3.17 20.12
CA ALA A 253 27.25 -4.55 20.51
C ALA A 253 28.70 -4.91 20.15
N SER A 254 29.23 -4.35 19.05
CA SER A 254 30.62 -4.58 18.65
C SER A 254 31.64 -3.80 19.50
N GLU A 255 31.24 -2.68 20.09
CA GLU A 255 32.07 -1.89 21.02
C GLU A 255 32.13 -2.58 22.39
N GLU A 256 30.99 -3.05 22.92
CA GLU A 256 30.92 -3.80 24.19
C GLU A 256 31.72 -5.11 24.19
N LEU A 257 31.92 -5.74 23.03
CA LEU A 257 32.75 -6.94 22.88
C LEU A 257 34.26 -6.65 22.81
N ARG A 258 34.65 -5.38 22.67
CA ARG A 258 36.05 -4.94 22.60
C ARG A 258 36.57 -4.39 23.93
N GLU A 259 35.67 -4.06 24.86
CA GLU A 259 35.97 -3.68 26.25
C GLU A 259 36.07 -4.93 27.15
#